data_AF-A0A2K3NZ55-F1
#
_entry.id   AF-A0A2K3NZ55-F1
#
_cell.length_a   1.000
_cell.length_b   1.000
_cell.length_c   1.000
_cell.angle_alpha   90.00
_cell.angle_beta   90.00
_cell.angle_gamma   90.00
#
_symmetry.space_group_name_H-M   'P 1'
#
loop_
_entity.id
_entity.type
_entity.pdbx_description
1 polymer ?
#
loop_
_entity_poly.entity_id
_entity_poly.type
_entity_poly.pdbx_seq_one_letter_code
_entity_poly.pdbx_strand_id
1 'polypeptide(L)'
;MGILRTKQTLSFLILFNLSSLVFTTTDNTNVVYKGCSEQKLPQQSSPNLQSLLSSLVSASAQKTFAATTTGDGQSAVTGVYQCRGDLSTSDCYLCVSKIPRKISKLCGEVAAARIQLSGCYLRYEVVGFKQVPMTQLLYKVCGSKKVNDGVGFEAKRDSGFGMVENGVKNGGNLFYTGSYMSLYVLGQCEGSLGNGDCGDCIKTAEEQAKLECGDSISAQIYLFSCFISYSFYPNGVSSTSSSSSGSGGNPHTERTVALAVGGVAAVGFFVVCLMFLRSVLKKKGGKY
;
A
#
# COMPACT_ATOMS: atom_id res chain seq x y z
N MET A 1 36.67 46.52 -50.04
CA MET A 1 36.93 45.07 -50.09
C MET A 1 36.70 44.47 -48.70
N GLY A 2 35.48 43.95 -48.45
CA GLY A 2 35.12 42.97 -47.39
C GLY A 2 35.29 43.34 -45.90
N ILE A 3 34.50 42.92 -44.92
CA ILE A 3 33.41 41.93 -44.80
C ILE A 3 32.54 42.33 -43.60
N LEU A 4 31.22 42.20 -43.73
CA LEU A 4 30.21 42.24 -42.66
C LEU A 4 30.53 41.23 -41.54
N ARG A 5 30.42 41.63 -40.26
CA ARG A 5 30.18 40.68 -39.17
C ARG A 5 29.07 41.15 -38.23
N THR A 6 27.92 40.52 -38.43
CA THR A 6 26.70 40.50 -37.64
C THR A 6 27.00 40.19 -36.17
N LYS A 7 26.57 41.05 -35.24
CA LYS A 7 26.53 40.74 -33.80
C LYS A 7 25.27 39.93 -33.51
N GLN A 8 25.43 38.63 -33.36
CA GLN A 8 24.36 37.71 -33.01
C GLN A 8 24.20 37.68 -31.48
N THR A 9 23.04 38.13 -31.01
CA THR A 9 22.59 38.12 -29.62
C THR A 9 22.45 36.68 -29.10
N LEU A 10 23.10 36.35 -27.99
CA LEU A 10 22.98 35.05 -27.34
C LEU A 10 21.98 35.15 -26.17
N SER A 11 20.72 34.82 -26.45
CA SER A 11 19.67 34.63 -25.44
C SER A 11 19.86 33.27 -24.76
N PHE A 12 20.13 33.26 -23.45
CA PHE A 12 20.23 32.05 -22.64
C PHE A 12 18.81 31.60 -22.21
N LEU A 13 18.20 30.69 -22.97
CA LEU A 13 17.03 29.94 -22.54
C LEU A 13 17.46 28.86 -21.54
N ILE A 14 17.19 29.07 -20.25
CA ILE A 14 17.33 28.06 -19.21
C ILE A 14 16.19 27.06 -19.38
N LEU A 15 16.47 25.95 -20.08
CA LEU A 15 15.60 24.77 -20.08
C LEU A 15 15.72 24.09 -18.73
N PHE A 16 14.87 24.49 -17.78
CA PHE A 16 14.66 23.76 -16.53
C PHE A 16 14.05 22.41 -16.92
N ASN A 17 14.88 21.38 -17.08
CA ASN A 17 14.45 20.00 -17.23
C ASN A 17 13.72 19.62 -15.94
N LEU A 18 12.41 19.83 -15.92
CA LEU A 18 11.53 19.24 -14.94
C LEU A 18 11.45 17.75 -15.30
N SER A 19 12.49 17.00 -14.93
CA SER A 19 12.43 15.55 -14.88
C SER A 19 11.31 15.21 -13.91
N SER A 20 10.13 14.94 -14.45
CA SER A 20 8.98 14.48 -13.69
C SER A 20 9.44 13.31 -12.84
N LEU A 21 9.49 13.51 -11.53
CA LEU A 21 9.57 12.40 -10.58
C LEU A 21 8.30 11.58 -10.80
N VAL A 22 8.40 10.53 -11.62
CA VAL A 22 7.36 9.52 -11.73
C VAL A 22 7.41 8.75 -10.42
N PHE A 23 6.66 9.21 -9.43
CA PHE A 23 6.30 8.38 -8.30
C PHE A 23 5.47 7.24 -8.86
N THR A 24 5.99 6.01 -8.82
CA THR A 24 5.16 4.82 -9.00
C THR A 24 4.23 4.74 -7.80
N THR A 25 3.09 5.41 -7.87
CA THR A 25 2.05 5.26 -6.86
C THR A 25 1.51 3.84 -6.97
N THR A 26 1.70 3.03 -5.94
CA THR A 26 0.98 1.76 -5.81
C THR A 26 -0.52 2.07 -5.84
N ASP A 27 -1.23 1.58 -6.86
CA ASP A 27 -2.66 1.82 -6.97
C ASP A 27 -3.41 0.98 -5.92
N ASN A 28 -3.70 1.64 -4.80
CA ASN A 28 -4.43 1.11 -3.65
C ASN A 28 -5.95 1.03 -3.88
N THR A 29 -6.44 1.40 -5.08
CA THR A 29 -7.87 1.55 -5.37
C THR A 29 -8.44 0.53 -6.36
N ASN A 30 -7.59 -0.39 -6.83
CA ASN A 30 -7.98 -1.50 -7.68
C ASN A 30 -8.91 -2.46 -6.93
N VAL A 31 -9.99 -2.89 -7.60
CA VAL A 31 -10.94 -3.84 -7.01
C VAL A 31 -10.31 -5.22 -6.98
N VAL A 32 -10.26 -5.83 -5.80
CA VAL A 32 -9.83 -7.22 -5.62
C VAL A 32 -11.04 -8.14 -5.73
N TYR A 33 -12.07 -7.92 -4.91
CA TYR A 33 -13.33 -8.65 -5.00
C TYR A 33 -14.50 -7.84 -4.44
N LYS A 34 -15.72 -8.32 -4.72
CA LYS A 34 -16.97 -7.82 -4.15
C LYS A 34 -17.78 -8.95 -3.53
N GLY A 35 -18.53 -8.65 -2.49
CA GLY A 35 -19.63 -9.46 -1.99
C GLY A 35 -20.88 -8.59 -1.90
N CYS A 36 -22.01 -9.05 -2.44
CA CYS A 36 -23.29 -8.35 -2.38
C CYS A 36 -24.34 -9.34 -1.88
N SER A 37 -25.21 -8.93 -0.97
CA SER A 37 -26.33 -9.79 -0.55
C SER A 37 -27.39 -9.90 -1.66
N GLU A 38 -28.08 -11.04 -1.70
CA GLU A 38 -29.26 -11.21 -2.56
C GLU A 38 -30.48 -10.42 -2.05
N GLN A 39 -30.53 -10.17 -0.74
CA GLN A 39 -31.57 -9.36 -0.11
C GLN A 39 -31.43 -7.89 -0.55
N LYS A 40 -32.56 -7.30 -0.96
CA LYS A 40 -32.63 -5.87 -1.27
C LYS A 40 -32.56 -5.04 0.00
N LEU A 41 -32.03 -3.82 -0.12
CA LEU A 41 -32.03 -2.87 0.98
C LEU A 41 -33.48 -2.50 1.35
N PRO A 42 -33.88 -2.58 2.64
CA PRO A 42 -35.14 -2.03 3.09
C PRO A 42 -35.21 -0.53 2.82
N GLN A 43 -36.33 -0.02 2.31
CA GLN A 43 -36.47 1.40 1.93
C GLN A 43 -36.11 2.36 3.08
N GLN A 44 -36.50 1.99 4.30
CA GLN A 44 -36.25 2.76 5.53
C GLN A 44 -34.75 2.89 5.86
N SER A 45 -33.93 1.94 5.42
CA SER A 45 -32.47 1.91 5.67
C SER A 45 -31.67 2.71 4.64
N SER A 46 -32.26 3.11 3.51
CA SER A 46 -31.56 3.87 2.46
C SER A 46 -30.89 5.17 2.96
N PRO A 47 -31.59 6.08 3.68
CA PRO A 47 -30.95 7.29 4.21
C PRO A 47 -29.87 6.95 5.26
N ASN A 48 -30.09 5.92 6.08
CA ASN A 48 -29.13 5.48 7.09
C ASN A 48 -27.84 4.95 6.45
N LEU A 49 -27.95 4.20 5.35
CA LEU A 49 -26.80 3.71 4.58
C LEU A 49 -25.98 4.88 3.99
N GLN A 50 -26.64 5.89 3.42
CA GLN A 50 -25.93 7.05 2.86
C GLN A 50 -25.16 7.83 3.94
N SER A 51 -25.78 8.05 5.10
CA SER A 51 -25.15 8.69 6.25
C SER A 51 -24.00 7.86 6.84
N LEU A 52 -24.19 6.53 6.94
CA LEU A 52 -23.16 5.59 7.38
C LEU A 52 -21.91 5.66 6.48
N LEU A 53 -22.10 5.53 5.17
CA LEU A 53 -21.00 5.57 4.19
C LEU A 53 -20.25 6.90 4.26
N SER A 54 -20.97 8.01 4.38
CA SER A 54 -20.38 9.35 4.51
C SER A 54 -19.56 9.50 5.80
N SER A 55 -20.07 8.95 6.91
CA SER A 55 -19.39 8.96 8.21
C SER A 55 -18.11 8.13 8.19
N LEU A 56 -18.15 6.94 7.60
CA LEU A 56 -16.98 6.07 7.46
C LEU A 56 -15.90 6.69 6.56
N VAL A 57 -16.29 7.30 5.43
CA VAL A 57 -15.35 8.03 4.57
C VAL A 57 -14.73 9.21 5.33
N SER A 58 -15.51 9.96 6.10
CA SER A 58 -15.00 11.08 6.88
C SER A 58 -14.01 10.62 7.97
N ALA A 59 -14.31 9.52 8.67
CA ALA A 59 -13.44 8.94 9.68
C ALA A 59 -12.10 8.46 9.11
N SER A 60 -12.07 7.99 7.85
CA SER A 60 -10.86 7.50 7.18
C SER A 60 -9.77 8.56 6.98
N ALA A 61 -10.11 9.85 7.07
CA ALA A 61 -9.13 10.93 7.06
C ALA A 61 -8.27 11.00 8.33
N GLN A 62 -8.71 10.36 9.42
CA GLN A 62 -8.05 10.43 10.74
C GLN A 62 -7.64 9.07 11.29
N LYS A 63 -8.30 7.98 10.86
CA LYS A 63 -8.07 6.63 11.38
C LYS A 63 -7.98 5.63 10.23
N THR A 64 -7.20 4.57 10.40
CA THR A 64 -7.10 3.47 9.42
C THR A 64 -8.16 2.39 9.61
N PHE A 65 -8.92 2.46 10.70
CA PHE A 65 -10.04 1.58 11.01
C PHE A 65 -11.14 2.37 11.74
N ALA A 66 -12.39 2.11 11.39
CA ALA A 66 -13.53 2.48 12.22
C ALA A 66 -14.72 1.57 11.92
N ALA A 67 -15.51 1.30 12.95
CA ALA A 67 -16.83 0.69 12.85
C ALA A 67 -17.86 1.67 13.44
N THR A 68 -19.04 1.73 12.84
CA THR A 68 -20.14 2.56 13.35
C THR A 68 -21.49 2.02 12.89
N THR A 69 -22.55 2.49 13.53
CA THR A 69 -23.94 2.15 13.21
C THR A 69 -24.72 3.44 13.03
N THR A 70 -25.63 3.47 12.06
CA THR A 70 -26.51 4.61 11.78
C THR A 70 -27.96 4.15 11.73
N GLY A 71 -28.84 4.93 12.34
CA GLY A 71 -30.26 4.60 12.48
C GLY A 71 -30.58 3.75 13.71
N ASP A 72 -31.83 3.36 13.84
CA ASP A 72 -32.35 2.58 14.96
C ASP A 72 -33.26 1.41 14.50
N GLY A 73 -33.51 0.49 15.43
CA GLY A 73 -34.39 -0.66 15.22
C GLY A 73 -34.05 -1.47 13.97
N GLN A 74 -35.06 -1.74 13.15
CA GLN A 74 -34.93 -2.52 11.90
C GLN A 74 -34.38 -1.70 10.73
N SER A 75 -34.28 -0.37 10.87
CA SER A 75 -33.72 0.50 9.84
C SER A 75 -32.21 0.69 9.97
N ALA A 76 -31.64 0.31 11.13
CA ALA A 76 -30.24 0.50 11.46
C ALA A 76 -29.31 -0.26 10.51
N VAL A 77 -28.19 0.39 10.18
CA VAL A 77 -27.14 -0.16 9.31
C VAL A 77 -25.81 -0.05 10.04
N THR A 78 -25.11 -1.17 10.15
CA THR A 78 -23.75 -1.22 10.72
C THR A 78 -22.75 -1.32 9.59
N GLY A 79 -21.59 -0.68 9.76
CA GLY A 79 -20.52 -0.81 8.79
C GLY A 79 -19.16 -0.56 9.39
N VAL A 80 -18.16 -1.03 8.67
CA VAL A 80 -16.75 -0.94 9.03
C VAL A 80 -15.92 -0.71 7.78
N TYR A 81 -14.86 0.08 7.93
CA TYR A 81 -13.76 0.09 6.96
C TYR A 81 -12.45 -0.26 7.66
N GLN A 82 -11.54 -0.82 6.88
CA GLN A 82 -10.18 -1.11 7.30
C GLN A 82 -9.25 -0.84 6.12
N CYS A 83 -8.29 0.06 6.34
CA CYS A 83 -7.17 0.30 5.45
C CYS A 83 -6.02 -0.65 5.79
N ARG A 84 -5.16 -0.92 4.79
CA ARG A 84 -3.94 -1.68 4.98
C ARG A 84 -3.02 -0.94 5.96
N GLY A 85 -2.40 -1.66 6.89
CA GLY A 85 -1.72 -1.06 8.04
C GLY A 85 -0.48 -0.22 7.71
N ASP A 86 0.04 -0.31 6.49
CA ASP A 86 1.15 0.47 5.94
C ASP A 86 0.70 1.77 5.24
N LEU A 87 -0.60 2.04 5.14
CA LEU A 87 -1.11 3.26 4.51
C LEU A 87 -1.14 4.45 5.47
N SER A 88 -0.77 5.62 4.95
CA SER A 88 -1.05 6.89 5.61
C SER A 88 -2.56 7.13 5.71
N THR A 89 -3.00 8.00 6.62
CA THR A 89 -4.42 8.40 6.69
C THR A 89 -4.90 9.08 5.41
N SER A 90 -4.01 9.79 4.70
CA SER A 90 -4.29 10.37 3.39
C SER A 90 -4.57 9.28 2.34
N ASP A 91 -3.71 8.27 2.24
CA ASP A 91 -3.90 7.15 1.29
C ASP A 91 -5.10 6.29 1.66
N CYS A 92 -5.34 6.11 2.97
CA CYS A 92 -6.52 5.44 3.49
C CYS A 92 -7.80 6.16 3.06
N TYR A 93 -7.87 7.49 3.25
CA TYR A 93 -8.99 8.30 2.79
C TYR A 93 -9.20 8.21 1.27
N LEU A 94 -8.12 8.31 0.49
CA LEU A 94 -8.18 8.17 -0.96
C LEU A 94 -8.71 6.79 -1.38
N CYS A 95 -8.36 5.73 -0.66
CA CYS A 95 -8.88 4.39 -0.90
C CYS A 95 -10.36 4.25 -0.54
N VAL A 96 -10.73 4.59 0.71
CA VAL A 96 -12.08 4.40 1.25
C VAL A 96 -13.10 5.27 0.52
N SER A 97 -12.74 6.50 0.13
CA SER A 97 -13.61 7.41 -0.63
C SER A 97 -14.06 6.87 -2.00
N LYS A 98 -13.35 5.88 -2.57
CA LYS A 98 -13.78 5.22 -3.83
C LYS A 98 -14.87 4.18 -3.62
N ILE A 99 -15.02 3.65 -2.40
CA ILE A 99 -15.86 2.48 -2.16
C ILE A 99 -17.36 2.79 -2.32
N PRO A 100 -17.94 3.90 -1.82
CA PRO A 100 -19.38 4.15 -1.97
C PRO A 100 -19.87 4.11 -3.43
N ARG A 101 -19.12 4.73 -4.37
CA ARG A 101 -19.45 4.66 -5.79
C ARG A 101 -19.31 3.25 -6.37
N LYS A 102 -18.32 2.47 -5.90
CA LYS A 102 -18.14 1.08 -6.32
C LYS A 102 -19.25 0.17 -5.78
N ILE A 103 -19.72 0.38 -4.55
CA ILE A 103 -20.90 -0.32 -3.99
C ILE A 103 -22.11 -0.09 -4.90
N SER A 104 -22.45 1.18 -5.16
CA SER A 104 -23.60 1.53 -6.00
C SER A 104 -23.49 0.90 -7.40
N LYS A 105 -22.31 0.97 -8.03
CA LYS A 105 -22.09 0.43 -9.39
C LYS A 105 -22.07 -1.10 -9.45
N LEU A 106 -21.51 -1.77 -8.44
CA LEU A 106 -21.21 -3.21 -8.50
C LEU A 106 -22.21 -4.10 -7.75
N CYS A 107 -22.93 -3.53 -6.77
CA CYS A 107 -23.92 -4.21 -5.94
C CYS A 107 -25.32 -3.59 -6.03
N GLY A 108 -25.46 -2.33 -6.42
CA GLY A 108 -26.75 -1.63 -6.36
C GLY A 108 -27.20 -1.40 -4.91
N GLU A 109 -28.51 -1.46 -4.66
CA GLU A 109 -29.11 -1.26 -3.34
C GLU A 109 -29.45 -2.61 -2.69
N VAL A 110 -28.50 -3.12 -1.90
CA VAL A 110 -28.59 -4.43 -1.24
C VAL A 110 -28.46 -4.30 0.27
N ALA A 111 -29.00 -5.26 1.01
CA ALA A 111 -29.03 -5.29 2.47
C ALA A 111 -27.65 -5.40 3.11
N ALA A 112 -26.68 -6.02 2.44
CA ALA A 112 -25.29 -6.05 2.86
C ALA A 112 -24.35 -6.04 1.64
N ALA A 113 -23.22 -5.37 1.77
CA ALA A 113 -22.18 -5.41 0.75
C ALA A 113 -20.79 -5.27 1.36
N ARG A 114 -19.79 -5.83 0.66
CA ARG A 114 -18.36 -5.68 0.93
C ARG A 114 -17.64 -5.40 -0.38
N ILE A 115 -16.83 -4.35 -0.42
CA ILE A 115 -15.90 -4.09 -1.52
C ILE A 115 -14.49 -4.12 -0.95
N GLN A 116 -13.66 -5.02 -1.48
CA GLN A 116 -12.24 -5.10 -1.18
C GLN A 116 -11.46 -4.42 -2.31
N LEU A 117 -10.71 -3.39 -1.97
CA LEU A 117 -9.67 -2.79 -2.81
C LEU A 117 -8.29 -3.27 -2.35
N SER A 118 -7.27 -3.03 -3.17
CA SER A 118 -5.87 -3.40 -2.86
C SER A 118 -5.33 -2.72 -1.59
N GLY A 119 -5.83 -1.54 -1.23
CA GLY A 119 -5.41 -0.81 -0.04
C GLY A 119 -6.41 -0.78 1.12
N CYS A 120 -7.67 -1.13 0.92
CA CYS A 120 -8.69 -1.03 1.96
C CYS A 120 -9.93 -1.85 1.62
N TYR A 121 -10.79 -2.11 2.59
CA TYR A 121 -12.17 -2.53 2.35
C TYR A 121 -13.14 -1.71 3.17
N LEU A 122 -14.41 -1.75 2.74
CA LEU A 122 -15.55 -1.31 3.52
C LEU A 122 -16.64 -2.36 3.33
N ARG A 123 -17.26 -2.75 4.46
CA ARG A 123 -18.46 -3.59 4.47
C ARG A 123 -19.56 -2.91 5.28
N TYR A 124 -20.80 -3.12 4.88
CA TYR A 124 -21.97 -2.75 5.65
C TYR A 124 -23.01 -3.86 5.61
N GLU A 125 -23.89 -3.87 6.60
CA GLU A 125 -25.04 -4.74 6.69
C GLU A 125 -26.17 -4.08 7.48
N VAL A 126 -27.41 -4.32 7.09
CA VAL A 126 -28.58 -3.98 7.90
C VAL A 126 -28.64 -4.85 9.15
N VAL A 127 -29.18 -4.30 10.24
CA VAL A 127 -29.37 -5.07 11.47
C VAL A 127 -30.25 -6.30 11.21
N GLY A 128 -29.86 -7.44 11.78
CA GLY A 128 -30.54 -8.72 11.57
C GLY A 128 -30.08 -9.47 10.30
N PHE A 129 -29.09 -8.95 9.56
CA PHE A 129 -28.46 -9.70 8.48
C PHE A 129 -27.74 -10.96 9.01
N LYS A 130 -27.65 -11.98 8.14
CA LYS A 130 -27.06 -13.28 8.46
C LYS A 130 -25.62 -13.12 8.95
N GLN A 131 -25.31 -13.75 10.08
CA GLN A 131 -23.96 -13.79 10.63
C GLN A 131 -23.03 -14.65 9.75
N VAL A 132 -21.83 -14.13 9.51
CA VAL A 132 -20.77 -14.78 8.73
C VAL A 132 -19.64 -15.16 9.69
N PRO A 133 -19.19 -16.43 9.73
CA PRO A 133 -18.07 -16.82 10.57
C PRO A 133 -16.81 -15.99 10.28
N MET A 134 -16.12 -15.60 11.33
CA MET A 134 -14.89 -14.77 11.28
C MET A 134 -13.81 -15.34 10.34
N THR A 135 -13.69 -16.67 10.29
CA THR A 135 -12.69 -17.39 9.50
C THR A 135 -13.22 -17.91 8.17
N GLN A 136 -14.43 -17.52 7.76
CA GLN A 136 -14.97 -17.92 6.46
C GLN A 136 -14.08 -17.37 5.32
N LEU A 137 -13.62 -18.27 4.44
CA LEU A 137 -12.92 -17.88 3.22
C LEU A 137 -13.86 -17.09 2.29
N LEU A 138 -13.50 -15.85 1.98
CA LEU A 138 -14.27 -14.98 1.10
C LEU A 138 -13.70 -14.93 -0.31
N TYR A 139 -12.38 -14.87 -0.43
CA TYR A 139 -11.70 -14.75 -1.72
C TYR A 139 -10.25 -15.22 -1.63
N LYS A 140 -9.71 -15.66 -2.78
CA LYS A 140 -8.31 -16.03 -2.91
C LYS A 140 -7.74 -15.60 -4.25
N VAL A 141 -6.44 -15.31 -4.26
CA VAL A 141 -5.63 -15.16 -5.46
C VAL A 141 -4.41 -16.05 -5.29
N CYS A 142 -4.18 -16.97 -6.22
CA CYS A 142 -2.98 -17.80 -6.24
C CYS A 142 -2.10 -17.36 -7.43
N GLY A 143 -0.81 -17.21 -7.20
CA GLY A 143 0.15 -16.88 -8.25
C GLY A 143 0.54 -18.09 -9.09
N SER A 144 1.63 -17.92 -9.86
CA SER A 144 2.22 -19.02 -10.63
C SER A 144 2.74 -20.12 -9.71
N LYS A 145 2.76 -21.34 -10.23
CA LYS A 145 3.42 -22.47 -9.57
C LYS A 145 4.93 -22.37 -9.69
N LYS A 146 5.62 -23.05 -8.79
CA LYS A 146 7.08 -23.14 -8.74
C LYS A 146 7.66 -23.70 -10.04
N VAL A 147 8.61 -22.99 -10.66
CA VAL A 147 9.44 -23.47 -11.77
C VAL A 147 10.86 -23.61 -11.23
N ASN A 148 11.29 -24.85 -10.96
CA ASN A 148 12.64 -25.35 -10.63
C ASN A 148 13.56 -24.66 -9.58
N ASP A 149 13.34 -23.39 -9.20
CA ASP A 149 14.24 -22.62 -8.30
C ASP A 149 13.73 -22.50 -6.85
N GLY A 150 12.56 -23.07 -6.54
CA GLY A 150 11.90 -22.91 -5.23
C GLY A 150 12.36 -23.90 -4.15
N VAL A 151 13.62 -24.36 -4.15
CA VAL A 151 14.09 -25.30 -3.12
C VAL A 151 13.88 -24.70 -1.73
N GLY A 152 13.18 -25.46 -0.86
CA GLY A 152 12.82 -25.02 0.49
C GLY A 152 11.79 -23.89 0.56
N PHE A 153 11.06 -23.60 -0.52
CA PHE A 153 9.99 -22.59 -0.54
C PHE A 153 8.94 -22.86 0.54
N GLU A 154 8.52 -24.11 0.69
CA GLU A 154 7.49 -24.52 1.65
C GLU A 154 7.95 -24.24 3.09
N ALA A 155 9.21 -24.54 3.41
CA ALA A 155 9.81 -24.24 4.71
C ALA A 155 9.93 -22.72 4.96
N LYS A 156 10.30 -21.95 3.93
CA LYS A 156 10.35 -20.48 3.99
C LYS A 156 8.95 -19.88 4.20
N ARG A 157 7.94 -20.41 3.49
CA ARG A 157 6.54 -20.03 3.63
C ARG A 157 6.04 -20.27 5.04
N ASP A 158 6.25 -21.48 5.55
CA ASP A 158 5.77 -21.85 6.87
C ASP A 158 6.50 -21.07 7.99
N SER A 159 7.78 -20.72 7.80
CA SER A 159 8.50 -19.80 8.69
C SER A 159 7.95 -18.38 8.63
N GLY A 160 7.70 -17.86 7.42
CA GLY A 160 7.10 -16.54 7.22
C GLY A 160 5.70 -16.43 7.81
N PHE A 161 4.90 -17.49 7.72
CA PHE A 161 3.59 -17.61 8.37
C PHE A 161 3.70 -17.47 9.89
N GLY A 162 4.59 -18.23 10.53
CA GLY A 162 4.85 -18.07 11.97
C GLY A 162 5.27 -16.65 12.37
N MET A 163 5.99 -15.92 11.50
CA MET A 163 6.30 -14.50 11.73
C MET A 163 5.07 -13.60 11.65
N VAL A 164 4.15 -13.85 10.71
CA VAL A 164 2.90 -13.12 10.58
C VAL A 164 2.02 -13.33 11.81
N GLU A 165 1.78 -14.58 12.21
CA GLU A 165 0.97 -14.91 13.38
C GLU A 165 1.50 -14.21 14.64
N ASN A 166 2.81 -14.33 14.90
CA ASN A 166 3.44 -13.70 16.04
C ASN A 166 3.42 -12.17 15.95
N GLY A 167 3.60 -11.62 14.74
CA GLY A 167 3.62 -10.19 14.48
C GLY A 167 2.28 -9.53 14.74
N VAL A 168 1.17 -10.10 14.27
CA VAL A 168 -0.16 -9.51 14.50
C VAL A 168 -0.59 -9.57 15.96
N LYS A 169 -0.16 -10.61 16.71
CA LYS A 169 -0.49 -10.79 18.13
C LYS A 169 0.24 -9.81 19.04
N ASN A 170 1.47 -9.44 18.67
CA ASN A 170 2.37 -8.69 19.55
C ASN A 170 2.74 -7.29 19.03
N GLY A 171 2.39 -6.96 17.78
CA GLY A 171 2.76 -5.69 17.11
C GLY A 171 1.87 -4.48 17.46
N GLY A 172 0.81 -4.66 18.23
CA GLY A 172 -0.03 -3.58 18.76
C GLY A 172 -1.10 -3.01 17.82
N ASN A 173 -1.08 -3.33 16.53
CA ASN A 173 -2.03 -2.83 15.53
C ASN A 173 -2.65 -3.92 14.64
N LEU A 174 -2.53 -5.20 15.04
CA LEU A 174 -3.04 -6.37 14.31
C LEU A 174 -2.60 -6.45 12.84
N PHE A 175 -1.44 -5.87 12.53
CA PHE A 175 -0.85 -5.82 11.20
C PHE A 175 0.61 -6.19 11.27
N TYR A 176 1.08 -6.96 10.30
CA TYR A 176 2.48 -7.33 10.18
C TYR A 176 2.91 -7.40 8.72
N THR A 177 4.12 -6.91 8.46
CA THR A 177 4.85 -7.14 7.22
C THR A 177 6.26 -7.59 7.57
N GLY A 178 6.82 -8.51 6.80
CA GLY A 178 8.16 -9.00 7.04
C GLY A 178 8.74 -9.69 5.83
N SER A 179 10.00 -10.10 5.95
CA SER A 179 10.64 -10.94 4.96
C SER A 179 11.45 -12.03 5.64
N TYR A 180 11.33 -13.25 5.12
CA TYR A 180 12.13 -14.39 5.52
C TYR A 180 12.88 -14.90 4.28
N MET A 181 14.19 -14.61 4.22
CA MET A 181 15.02 -14.88 3.05
C MET A 181 14.42 -14.26 1.77
N SER A 182 14.00 -15.08 0.82
CA SER A 182 13.38 -14.69 -0.46
C SER A 182 11.86 -14.56 -0.40
N LEU A 183 11.24 -14.65 0.77
CA LEU A 183 9.80 -14.56 0.91
C LEU A 183 9.39 -13.26 1.61
N TYR A 184 8.57 -12.44 0.95
CA TYR A 184 7.86 -11.35 1.60
C TYR A 184 6.50 -11.84 2.10
N VAL A 185 6.11 -11.40 3.30
CA VAL A 185 4.83 -11.75 3.93
C VAL A 185 4.13 -10.52 4.48
N LEU A 186 2.81 -10.56 4.46
CA LEU A 186 1.93 -9.56 5.05
C LEU A 186 0.73 -10.28 5.67
N GLY A 187 0.35 -9.93 6.89
CA GLY A 187 -0.93 -10.31 7.46
C GLY A 187 -1.60 -9.18 8.22
N GLN A 188 -2.93 -9.21 8.24
CA GLN A 188 -3.71 -8.19 8.90
C GLN A 188 -5.06 -8.73 9.37
N CYS A 189 -5.48 -8.31 10.56
CA CYS A 189 -6.83 -8.51 11.06
C CYS A 189 -7.67 -7.23 11.00
N GLU A 190 -8.99 -7.39 11.03
CA GLU A 190 -9.93 -6.30 11.27
C GLU A 190 -9.67 -5.70 12.67
N GLY A 191 -9.64 -4.37 12.78
CA GLY A 191 -9.26 -3.66 14.01
C GLY A 191 -10.19 -3.82 15.22
N SER A 192 -11.31 -4.54 15.08
CA SER A 192 -12.24 -4.88 16.17
C SER A 192 -11.82 -6.12 16.97
N LEU A 193 -10.87 -6.90 16.46
CA LEU A 193 -10.53 -8.22 17.01
C LEU A 193 -9.59 -8.10 18.21
N GLY A 194 -9.71 -9.06 19.14
CA GLY A 194 -8.68 -9.29 20.16
C GLY A 194 -7.44 -9.98 19.55
N ASN A 195 -6.29 -9.84 20.20
CA ASN A 195 -5.03 -10.41 19.70
C ASN A 195 -5.10 -11.94 19.54
N GLY A 196 -5.80 -12.64 20.45
CA GLY A 196 -6.02 -14.09 20.37
C GLY A 196 -6.81 -14.49 19.13
N ASP A 197 -8.01 -13.91 18.97
CA ASP A 197 -8.88 -14.16 17.81
C ASP A 197 -8.18 -13.81 16.48
N CYS A 198 -7.41 -12.71 16.48
CA CYS A 198 -6.61 -12.32 15.33
C CYS A 198 -5.57 -13.40 14.96
N GLY A 199 -4.85 -13.94 15.97
CA GLY A 199 -3.92 -15.05 15.77
C GLY A 199 -4.60 -16.28 15.17
N ASP A 200 -5.76 -16.68 15.71
CA ASP A 200 -6.53 -17.82 15.21
C ASP A 200 -7.03 -17.62 13.77
N CYS A 201 -7.44 -16.39 13.43
CA CYS A 201 -7.83 -16.04 12.08
C CYS A 201 -6.66 -16.13 11.10
N ILE A 202 -5.50 -15.56 11.45
CA ILE A 202 -4.30 -15.64 10.61
C ILE A 202 -3.89 -17.09 10.41
N LYS A 203 -3.85 -17.90 11.47
CA LYS A 203 -3.56 -19.33 11.38
C LYS A 203 -4.51 -20.05 10.43
N THR A 204 -5.81 -19.75 10.50
CA THR A 204 -6.77 -20.32 9.55
C THR A 204 -6.49 -19.85 8.11
N ALA A 205 -6.12 -18.59 7.91
CA ALA A 205 -5.78 -18.06 6.59
C ALA A 205 -4.53 -18.73 6.00
N GLU A 206 -3.56 -19.08 6.83
CA GLU A 206 -2.36 -19.84 6.46
C GLU A 206 -2.70 -21.27 6.04
N GLU A 207 -3.56 -21.96 6.77
CA GLU A 207 -4.07 -23.28 6.41
C GLU A 207 -4.82 -23.23 5.07
N GLN A 208 -5.68 -22.22 4.89
CA GLN A 208 -6.37 -21.98 3.62
C GLN A 208 -5.38 -21.69 2.48
N ALA A 209 -4.29 -20.95 2.73
CA ALA A 209 -3.27 -20.77 1.69
C ALA A 209 -2.63 -22.08 1.24
N LYS A 210 -2.34 -22.99 2.17
CA LYS A 210 -1.77 -24.32 1.86
C LYS A 210 -2.77 -25.19 1.09
N LEU A 211 -4.03 -25.19 1.52
CA LEU A 211 -5.09 -25.98 0.91
C LEU A 211 -5.46 -25.47 -0.50
N GLU A 212 -5.64 -24.15 -0.62
CA GLU A 212 -6.29 -23.54 -1.77
C GLU A 212 -5.33 -23.08 -2.87
N CYS A 213 -4.06 -22.80 -2.50
CA CYS A 213 -3.02 -22.36 -3.43
C CYS A 213 -1.82 -23.31 -3.52
N GLY A 214 -1.74 -24.36 -2.69
CA GLY A 214 -0.76 -25.45 -2.80
C GLY A 214 0.68 -24.95 -2.88
N ASP A 215 1.31 -25.19 -4.05
CA ASP A 215 2.70 -24.87 -4.38
C ASP A 215 2.87 -23.52 -5.11
N SER A 216 1.84 -22.67 -5.11
CA SER A 216 1.92 -21.33 -5.69
C SER A 216 2.95 -20.48 -4.94
N ILE A 217 3.81 -19.78 -5.68
CA ILE A 217 4.90 -18.99 -5.10
C ILE A 217 4.46 -17.62 -4.55
N SER A 218 3.20 -17.27 -4.77
CA SER A 218 2.54 -16.13 -4.13
C SER A 218 1.07 -16.45 -3.91
N ALA A 219 0.48 -15.84 -2.89
CA ALA A 219 -0.96 -15.87 -2.69
C ALA A 219 -1.46 -14.63 -1.94
N GLN A 220 -2.77 -14.39 -2.05
CA GLN A 220 -3.55 -13.52 -1.18
C GLN A 220 -4.79 -14.29 -0.75
N ILE A 221 -4.97 -14.47 0.55
CA ILE A 221 -6.11 -15.19 1.15
C ILE A 221 -6.89 -14.20 2.00
N TYR A 222 -8.18 -14.03 1.69
CA TYR A 222 -9.08 -13.13 2.39
C TYR A 222 -10.13 -13.94 3.13
N LEU A 223 -10.05 -13.95 4.46
CA LEU A 223 -11.13 -14.41 5.32
C LEU A 223 -12.05 -13.24 5.68
N PHE A 224 -13.12 -13.51 6.42
CA PHE A 224 -14.08 -12.46 6.80
C PHE A 224 -13.43 -11.34 7.62
N SER A 225 -12.63 -11.70 8.63
CA SER A 225 -12.01 -10.73 9.55
C SER A 225 -10.49 -10.63 9.48
N CYS A 226 -9.82 -11.34 8.59
CA CYS A 226 -8.37 -11.19 8.39
C CYS A 226 -7.95 -11.55 6.97
N PHE A 227 -6.73 -11.18 6.60
CA PHE A 227 -6.13 -11.61 5.35
C PHE A 227 -4.63 -11.85 5.51
N ILE A 228 -4.08 -12.71 4.66
CA ILE A 228 -2.63 -12.87 4.49
C ILE A 228 -2.24 -12.74 3.03
N SER A 229 -1.01 -12.33 2.80
CA SER A 229 -0.36 -12.39 1.50
C SER A 229 1.10 -12.82 1.66
N TYR A 230 1.59 -13.56 0.67
CA TYR A 230 3.02 -13.80 0.52
C TYR A 230 3.43 -13.73 -0.94
N SER A 231 4.69 -13.40 -1.18
CA SER A 231 5.29 -13.39 -2.51
C SER A 231 6.76 -13.80 -2.41
N PHE A 232 7.13 -14.81 -3.19
CA PHE A 232 8.49 -15.31 -3.29
C PHE A 232 9.25 -14.59 -4.41
N TYR A 233 10.46 -14.14 -4.10
CA TYR A 233 11.37 -13.44 -4.99
C TYR A 233 12.67 -14.26 -5.14
N PRO A 234 12.88 -14.95 -6.27
CA PRO A 234 14.07 -15.78 -6.47
C PRO A 234 15.39 -15.01 -6.27
N ASN A 235 15.42 -13.74 -6.66
CA ASN A 235 16.58 -12.86 -6.55
C ASN A 235 16.70 -12.13 -5.20
N GLY A 236 15.90 -12.53 -4.20
CA GLY A 236 15.80 -11.87 -2.90
C GLY A 236 14.78 -10.74 -2.88
N VAL A 237 14.28 -10.41 -1.69
CA VAL A 237 13.38 -9.28 -1.47
C VAL A 237 14.21 -8.00 -1.43
N SER A 238 13.90 -7.01 -2.26
CA SER A 238 14.52 -5.68 -2.14
C SER A 238 14.04 -5.03 -0.85
N SER A 239 14.89 -5.01 0.17
CA SER A 239 14.61 -4.36 1.46
C SER A 239 14.69 -2.84 1.32
N THR A 240 13.55 -2.19 1.12
CA THR A 240 13.43 -0.79 1.58
C THR A 240 13.17 -0.87 3.08
N SER A 241 14.21 -0.66 3.87
CA SER A 241 14.12 -0.60 5.33
C SER A 241 13.19 0.53 5.76
N SER A 242 11.94 0.20 6.11
CA SER A 242 11.09 1.05 6.93
C SER A 242 11.64 1.02 8.36
N SER A 243 12.56 1.92 8.65
CA SER A 243 13.03 2.19 10.01
C SER A 243 11.86 2.63 10.88
N SER A 244 11.44 1.75 11.78
CA SER A 244 10.56 2.03 12.91
C SER A 244 11.20 3.10 13.79
N SER A 245 10.69 4.33 13.69
CA SER A 245 11.08 5.44 14.55
C SER A 245 10.16 5.47 15.76
N GLY A 246 10.60 4.84 16.85
CA GLY A 246 10.11 5.15 18.19
C GLY A 246 10.65 6.52 18.64
N SER A 247 9.77 7.35 19.20
CA SER A 247 9.98 8.75 19.59
C SER A 247 11.30 9.07 20.29
N GLY A 248 11.90 10.20 19.89
CA GLY A 248 12.78 11.01 20.74
C GLY A 248 14.11 11.45 20.11
N GLY A 249 14.08 12.36 19.12
CA GLY A 249 15.29 13.01 18.62
C GLY A 249 15.15 13.54 17.20
N ASN A 250 15.24 14.86 17.04
CA ASN A 250 15.01 15.61 15.79
C ASN A 250 15.99 15.19 14.67
N PRO A 251 15.56 14.59 13.52
CA PRO A 251 16.48 14.03 12.53
C PRO A 251 16.57 14.88 11.24
N HIS A 252 16.57 16.21 11.34
CA HIS A 252 16.51 17.08 10.17
C HIS A 252 17.86 17.57 9.61
N THR A 253 18.99 17.07 10.11
CA THR A 253 20.30 17.66 9.79
C THR A 253 21.21 16.77 8.92
N GLU A 254 21.04 15.44 8.88
CA GLU A 254 22.04 14.57 8.22
C GLU A 254 21.78 14.26 6.74
N ARG A 255 20.52 14.30 6.26
CA ARG A 255 20.22 14.08 4.83
C ARG A 255 20.48 15.29 3.95
N THR A 256 20.40 16.50 4.51
CA THR A 256 20.66 17.75 3.81
C THR A 256 22.16 17.99 3.59
N VAL A 257 23.00 17.57 4.54
CA VAL A 257 24.46 17.75 4.46
C VAL A 257 25.09 16.84 3.40
N ALA A 258 24.63 15.59 3.25
CA ALA A 258 25.18 14.68 2.23
C ALA A 258 24.92 15.18 0.79
N LEU A 259 23.76 15.78 0.54
CA LEU A 259 23.41 16.34 -0.78
C LEU A 259 24.08 17.70 -1.04
N ALA A 260 24.24 18.53 -0.01
CA ALA A 260 24.93 19.83 -0.13
C ALA A 260 26.44 19.67 -0.34
N VAL A 261 27.10 18.73 0.35
CA VAL A 261 28.55 18.52 0.25
C VAL A 261 28.94 17.86 -1.08
N GLY A 262 28.13 16.94 -1.61
CA GLY A 262 28.35 16.33 -2.92
C GLY A 262 28.23 17.32 -4.08
N GLY A 263 27.26 18.25 -4.00
CA GLY A 263 27.05 19.29 -5.03
C GLY A 263 28.20 20.30 -5.10
N VAL A 264 28.72 20.75 -3.95
CA VAL A 264 29.82 21.74 -3.91
C VAL A 264 31.13 21.13 -4.40
N ALA A 265 31.42 19.87 -4.09
CA ALA A 265 32.62 19.18 -4.56
C ALA A 265 32.61 18.99 -6.10
N ALA A 266 31.45 18.64 -6.68
CA ALA A 266 31.32 18.46 -8.12
C ALA A 266 31.48 19.78 -8.91
N VAL A 267 30.90 20.88 -8.41
CA VAL A 267 31.08 22.20 -9.02
C VAL A 267 32.53 22.68 -8.91
N GLY A 268 33.17 22.47 -7.75
CA GLY A 268 34.59 22.79 -7.57
C GLY A 268 35.49 22.04 -8.54
N PHE A 269 35.29 20.72 -8.69
CA PHE A 269 36.04 19.90 -9.64
C PHE A 269 35.84 20.35 -11.09
N PHE A 270 34.60 20.70 -11.45
CA PHE A 270 34.28 21.18 -12.80
C PHE A 270 34.97 22.52 -13.13
N VAL A 271 35.02 23.46 -12.19
CA VAL A 271 35.73 24.74 -12.35
C VAL A 271 37.23 24.53 -12.53
N VAL A 272 37.83 23.62 -11.75
CA VAL A 272 39.25 23.27 -11.87
C VAL A 272 39.54 22.65 -13.24
N CYS A 273 38.71 21.72 -13.71
CA CYS A 273 38.83 21.14 -15.06
C CYS A 273 38.73 22.22 -16.16
N LEU A 274 37.81 23.18 -16.05
CA LEU A 274 37.68 24.26 -17.01
C LEU A 274 38.89 25.21 -17.00
N MET A 275 39.47 25.50 -15.83
CA MET A 275 40.69 26.29 -15.74
C MET A 275 41.89 25.58 -16.36
N PHE A 276 42.00 24.26 -16.17
CA PHE A 276 43.05 23.44 -16.78
C PHE A 276 42.90 23.35 -18.31
N LEU A 277 41.67 23.21 -18.81
CA LEU A 277 41.40 23.25 -20.25
C LEU A 277 41.76 24.62 -20.84
N ARG A 278 41.43 25.73 -20.15
CA ARG A 278 41.81 27.08 -20.59
C ARG A 278 43.32 27.30 -20.60
N SER A 279 44.06 26.77 -19.63
CA SER A 279 45.52 26.90 -19.61
C SER A 279 46.20 26.10 -20.72
N VAL A 280 45.68 24.90 -21.03
CA VAL A 280 46.15 24.07 -22.16
C VAL A 280 45.84 24.71 -23.51
N LEU A 281 44.65 25.31 -23.67
CA LEU A 281 44.28 26.04 -24.89
C LEU A 281 45.11 27.32 -25.06
N LYS A 282 45.41 28.05 -23.98
CA LYS A 282 46.27 29.24 -24.03
C LYS A 282 47.72 28.90 -24.38
N LYS A 283 48.19 27.69 -24.04
CA LYS A 283 49.54 27.21 -24.40
C LYS A 283 49.67 26.82 -25.88
N LYS A 284 48.56 26.54 -26.58
CA LYS A 284 48.54 26.25 -28.02
C LYS A 284 48.34 27.49 -28.91
N GLY A 285 47.97 28.64 -28.34
CA GLY A 285 47.79 29.90 -29.08
C GLY A 285 49.05 30.79 -29.19
N GLY A 286 50.20 30.35 -28.67
CA GLY A 286 51.45 31.13 -28.60
C GLY A 286 52.57 30.60 -29.50
N LYS A 287 52.24 30.15 -30.71
CA LYS A 287 53.21 29.88 -31.78
C LYS A 287 52.65 30.37 -33.12
N TYR A 288 52.64 31.69 -33.29
CA TYR A 288 52.85 32.38 -34.56
C TYR A 288 53.48 33.73 -34.23
#